data_AF-A0A2P7R1J5-F1
#
_entry.id   AF-A0A2P7R1J5-F1
#
_cell.length_a   1.000
_cell.length_b   1.000
_cell.length_c   1.000
_cell.angle_alpha   90.00
_cell.angle_beta   90.00
_cell.angle_gamma   90.00
#
_symmetry.space_group_name_H-M   'P 1'
#
loop_
_entity.id
_entity.type
_entity.pdbx_description
1 polymer ?
#
loop_
_entity_poly.entity_id
_entity_poly.type
_entity_poly.pdbx_seq_one_letter_code
_entity_poly.pdbx_strand_id
1 'polypeptide(L)'
;MTPLQSQLWHLLELPAWRCAHPERLPHAPRPEAGPAALCIVVGQGRTLPETLLADIARALPFAEERIRVMDEAAWLAAEQPVAGALLGFHLTTAPGAFLWHGGLPLTARHKRELWSRLCQLFTAD
;
A
#
# COMPACT_ATOMS: atom_id res chain seq x y z
N MET A 1 16.78 -3.46 16.55
CA MET A 1 17.49 -2.50 17.42
C MET A 1 17.39 -3.00 18.84
N THR A 2 18.51 -3.17 19.52
CA THR A 2 18.48 -3.38 20.97
C THR A 2 17.88 -2.13 21.63
N PRO A 3 16.92 -2.29 22.56
CA PRO A 3 16.09 -1.20 23.09
C PRO A 3 16.87 -0.10 23.82
N LEU A 4 18.14 -0.35 24.14
CA LEU A 4 18.99 0.50 24.97
C LEU A 4 19.48 1.78 24.26
N GLN A 5 19.71 1.73 22.94
CA GLN A 5 20.14 2.90 22.18
C GLN A 5 19.02 3.93 22.09
N SER A 6 17.80 3.53 21.70
CA SER A 6 16.66 4.44 21.57
C SER A 6 16.30 5.18 22.86
N GLN A 7 16.51 4.54 24.02
CA GLN A 7 16.25 5.14 25.34
C GLN A 7 17.26 6.23 25.70
N LEU A 8 18.54 6.03 25.36
CA LEU A 8 19.60 7.01 25.59
C LEU A 8 19.40 8.30 24.78
N TRP A 9 18.96 8.20 23.52
CA TRP A 9 18.67 9.38 22.71
C TRP A 9 17.48 10.19 23.23
N HIS A 10 16.44 9.54 23.74
CA HIS A 10 15.31 10.22 24.37
C HIS A 10 15.70 10.89 25.69
N LEU A 11 16.56 10.25 26.49
CA LEU A 11 17.07 10.79 27.76
C LEU A 11 17.95 12.02 27.59
N LEU A 12 18.63 12.17 26.45
CA LEU A 12 19.59 13.24 26.23
C LEU A 12 18.97 14.48 25.56
N GLU A 13 17.66 14.48 25.27
CA GLU A 13 16.93 15.57 24.58
C GLU A 13 17.62 16.10 23.30
N LEU A 14 18.48 15.28 22.69
CA LEU A 14 19.23 15.69 21.51
C LEU A 14 18.27 15.73 20.32
N PRO A 15 18.33 16.76 19.45
CA PRO A 15 17.56 16.77 18.22
C PRO A 15 17.95 15.51 17.43
N ALA A 16 16.99 14.60 17.24
CA ALA A 16 17.20 13.37 16.51
C ALA A 16 17.76 13.73 15.13
N TRP A 17 19.05 13.45 14.92
CA TRP A 17 19.76 13.86 13.73
C TRP A 17 19.13 13.17 12.52
N ARG A 18 18.45 13.95 11.67
CA ARG A 18 17.88 13.46 10.41
C ARG A 18 18.94 13.60 9.33
N CYS A 19 19.61 12.51 9.01
CA CYS A 19 20.48 12.46 7.85
C CYS A 19 19.63 12.58 6.57
N ALA A 20 19.82 13.64 5.79
CA ALA A 20 19.21 13.82 4.46
C ALA A 20 20.09 13.27 3.33
N HIS A 21 21.22 12.62 3.67
CA HIS A 21 22.16 12.09 2.69
C HIS A 21 21.60 10.81 2.06
N PRO A 22 21.65 10.66 0.71
CA PRO A 22 21.14 9.46 0.02
C PRO A 22 21.91 8.17 0.31
N GLU A 23 23.09 8.25 0.93
CA GLU A 23 23.87 7.08 1.31
C GLU A 23 23.37 6.53 2.66
N ARG A 24 22.74 5.36 2.58
CA ARG A 24 22.18 4.67 3.73
C ARG A 24 23.31 4.17 4.64
N LEU A 25 23.36 4.66 5.88
CA LEU A 25 24.22 4.09 6.91
C LEU A 25 23.81 2.63 7.18
N PRO A 26 24.76 1.67 7.31
CA PRO A 26 24.49 0.23 7.38
C PRO A 26 23.51 -0.20 8.48
N HIS A 27 23.37 0.62 9.53
CA HIS A 27 22.57 0.33 10.72
C HIS A 27 21.45 1.33 10.99
N ALA A 28 21.15 2.24 10.07
CA ALA A 28 20.01 3.14 10.23
C ALA A 28 18.70 2.33 10.25
N PRO A 29 17.79 2.58 11.21
CA PRO A 29 16.46 1.98 11.18
C PRO A 29 15.81 2.27 9.82
N ARG A 30 15.20 1.25 9.23
CA ARG A 30 14.43 1.45 8.00
C ARG A 30 13.34 2.48 8.35
N PRO A 31 13.23 3.61 7.61
CA PRO A 31 12.18 4.58 7.89
C PRO A 31 10.84 3.84 7.89
N GLU A 32 9.97 4.19 8.84
CA GLU A 32 8.60 3.66 8.86
C GLU A 32 8.01 3.88 7.48
N ALA A 33 7.56 2.80 6.84
CA ALA A 33 6.90 2.90 5.56
C ALA A 33 5.74 3.88 5.73
N GLY A 34 5.76 4.97 4.97
CA GLY A 34 4.68 5.94 4.98
C GLY A 34 3.34 5.26 4.68
N PRO A 35 2.21 5.95 4.92
CA PRO A 35 0.89 5.40 4.65
C PRO A 35 0.83 4.81 3.23
N ALA A 36 0.23 3.62 3.12
CA ALA A 36 0.12 2.91 1.85
C ALA A 36 -0.52 3.86 0.80
N ALA A 37 0.15 4.03 -0.33
CA ALA A 37 -0.38 4.82 -1.44
C ALA A 37 -1.57 4.08 -2.08
N LEU A 38 -1.51 2.75 -2.08
CA LEU A 38 -2.53 1.87 -2.61
C LEU A 38 -2.80 0.72 -1.64
N CYS A 39 -4.08 0.49 -1.34
CA CYS A 39 -4.53 -0.71 -0.65
C CYS A 39 -5.41 -1.54 -1.59
N ILE A 40 -5.04 -2.81 -1.76
CA ILE A 40 -5.76 -3.80 -2.55
C ILE A 40 -6.49 -4.74 -1.59
N VAL A 41 -7.81 -4.71 -1.63
CA VAL A 41 -8.68 -5.56 -0.81
C VAL A 41 -9.19 -6.71 -1.66
N VAL A 42 -9.03 -7.92 -1.16
CA VAL A 42 -9.43 -9.16 -1.84
C VAL A 42 -10.50 -9.85 -1.01
N GLY A 43 -11.61 -10.24 -1.65
CA GLY A 43 -12.71 -10.94 -1.01
C GLY A 43 -12.28 -12.26 -0.36
N GLN A 44 -13.01 -12.66 0.67
CA GLN A 44 -12.67 -13.81 1.51
C GLN A 44 -12.37 -15.08 0.70
N GLY A 45 -11.27 -15.75 1.07
CA GLY A 45 -10.87 -17.03 0.46
C GLY A 45 -10.39 -16.92 -0.98
N ARG A 46 -10.17 -15.70 -1.49
CA ARG A 46 -9.55 -15.45 -2.80
C ARG A 46 -8.12 -14.96 -2.62
N THR A 47 -7.30 -15.28 -3.60
CA THR A 47 -5.93 -14.79 -3.71
C THR A 47 -5.79 -13.95 -4.96
N LEU A 48 -5.08 -12.83 -4.84
CA LEU A 48 -4.71 -12.02 -5.98
C LEU A 48 -3.58 -12.73 -6.72
N PRO A 49 -3.68 -12.96 -8.04
CA PRO A 49 -2.58 -13.54 -8.81
C PRO A 49 -1.32 -12.68 -8.70
N GLU A 50 -0.18 -13.31 -8.42
CA GLU A 50 1.11 -12.61 -8.26
C GLU A 50 1.49 -11.81 -9.51
N THR A 51 1.17 -12.33 -10.70
CA THR A 51 1.39 -11.64 -11.97
C THR A 51 0.60 -10.34 -12.06
N LEU A 52 -0.66 -10.35 -11.60
CA LEU A 52 -1.50 -9.15 -11.58
C LEU A 52 -0.98 -8.13 -10.56
N LEU A 53 -0.52 -8.58 -9.38
CA LEU A 53 0.11 -7.69 -8.40
C LEU A 53 1.37 -7.03 -8.98
N ALA A 54 2.24 -7.81 -9.61
CA ALA A 54 3.45 -7.31 -10.24
C ALA A 54 3.16 -6.33 -11.39
N ASP A 55 2.13 -6.59 -12.20
CA ASP A 55 1.71 -5.69 -13.27
C ASP A 55 1.14 -4.38 -12.72
N ILE A 56 0.34 -4.43 -11.64
CA ILE A 56 -0.17 -3.23 -10.95
C ILE A 56 0.99 -2.43 -10.36
N ALA A 57 1.94 -3.10 -9.69
CA ALA A 57 3.11 -2.44 -9.11
C ALA A 57 3.96 -1.74 -10.19
N ARG A 58 4.14 -2.35 -11.36
CA ARG A 58 4.85 -1.73 -12.50
C ARG A 58 4.09 -0.57 -13.13
N ALA A 59 2.77 -0.54 -13.02
CA ALA A 59 1.93 0.51 -13.59
C ALA A 59 1.95 1.81 -12.78
N LEU A 60 2.40 1.75 -11.53
CA LEU A 60 2.31 2.86 -10.57
C LEU A 60 3.67 3.54 -10.41
N PRO A 61 3.69 4.87 -10.15
CA PRO A 61 4.93 5.63 -10.04
C PRO A 61 5.64 5.45 -8.68
N PHE A 62 5.02 4.71 -7.75
CA PHE A 62 5.53 4.53 -6.39
C PHE A 62 6.03 3.10 -6.14
N ALA A 63 6.96 2.98 -5.18
CA ALA A 63 7.59 1.73 -4.83
C ALA A 63 6.59 0.69 -4.28
N GLU A 64 6.86 -0.59 -4.52
CA GLU A 64 6.00 -1.72 -4.15
C GLU A 64 5.70 -1.75 -2.64
N GLU A 65 6.60 -1.24 -1.79
CA GLU A 65 6.37 -1.16 -0.34
C GLU A 65 5.24 -0.20 0.06
N ARG A 66 4.78 0.65 -0.87
CA ARG A 66 3.61 1.52 -0.70
C ARG A 66 2.30 0.85 -1.13
N ILE A 67 2.35 -0.40 -1.61
CA ILE A 67 1.20 -1.22 -1.94
C ILE A 67 0.94 -2.19 -0.79
N ARG A 68 -0.27 -2.18 -0.24
CA ARG A 68 -0.69 -3.14 0.79
C ARG A 68 -1.81 -4.02 0.23
N VAL A 69 -1.66 -5.33 0.38
CA VAL A 69 -2.72 -6.30 0.03
C VAL A 69 -3.35 -6.82 1.31
N MET A 70 -4.68 -6.84 1.37
CA MET A 70 -5.44 -7.30 2.53
C MET A 70 -6.61 -8.18 2.11
N ASP A 71 -6.97 -9.14 2.96
CA ASP A 71 -8.26 -9.82 2.90
C ASP A 71 -9.38 -8.86 3.33
N GLU A 72 -10.57 -8.99 2.74
CA GLU A 72 -11.74 -8.18 3.05
C GLU A 72 -12.14 -8.26 4.53
N ALA A 73 -12.04 -9.43 5.17
CA ALA A 73 -12.32 -9.58 6.59
C ALA A 73 -11.30 -8.82 7.44
N ALA A 74 -10.02 -8.88 7.08
CA ALA A 74 -8.96 -8.15 7.76
C ALA A 74 -9.09 -6.64 7.57
N TRP A 75 -9.51 -6.21 6.37
CA TRP A 75 -9.76 -4.80 6.07
C TRP A 75 -10.96 -4.25 6.86
N LEU A 76 -12.05 -5.01 6.96
CA LEU A 76 -13.22 -4.66 7.78
C LEU A 76 -12.89 -4.65 9.28
N ALA A 77 -12.14 -5.64 9.76
CA ALA A 77 -11.72 -5.73 11.17
C ALA A 77 -10.76 -4.60 11.58
N ALA A 78 -10.01 -4.05 10.63
CA ALA A 78 -9.15 -2.89 10.81
C ALA A 78 -9.88 -1.55 10.66
N GLU A 79 -11.22 -1.55 10.70
CA GLU A 79 -12.07 -0.35 10.53
C GLU A 79 -11.88 0.36 9.19
N GLN A 80 -11.65 -0.40 8.11
CA GLN A 80 -11.51 0.12 6.74
C GLN A 80 -10.36 1.15 6.61
N PRO A 81 -9.11 0.74 6.87
CA PRO A 81 -7.97 1.65 6.83
C PRO A 81 -7.89 2.33 5.46
N VAL A 82 -7.89 3.67 5.49
CA VAL A 82 -7.85 4.51 4.29
C VAL A 82 -6.41 4.55 3.76
N ALA A 83 -6.24 4.10 2.53
CA ALA A 83 -5.05 4.36 1.72
C ALA A 83 -5.35 5.50 0.73
N GLY A 84 -4.31 6.04 0.09
CA GLY A 84 -4.50 7.05 -0.98
C GLY A 84 -5.44 6.58 -2.09
N ALA A 85 -5.45 5.27 -2.36
CA ALA A 85 -6.37 4.61 -3.27
C ALA A 85 -6.77 3.21 -2.76
N LEU A 86 -7.99 2.79 -3.07
CA LEU A 86 -8.52 1.47 -2.75
C LEU A 86 -8.93 0.72 -4.02
N LEU A 87 -8.41 -0.50 -4.20
CA LEU A 87 -8.82 -1.42 -5.27
C LEU A 87 -9.46 -2.67 -4.68
N GLY A 88 -10.62 -3.06 -5.19
CA GLY A 88 -11.39 -4.19 -4.68
C GLY A 88 -11.48 -5.36 -5.66
N PHE A 89 -11.14 -6.55 -5.22
CA PHE A 89 -11.29 -7.78 -6.01
C PHE A 89 -12.24 -8.75 -5.30
N HIS A 90 -13.34 -9.14 -5.95
CA HIS A 90 -14.34 -10.09 -5.40
C HIS A 90 -14.94 -9.67 -4.04
N LEU A 91 -15.17 -8.38 -3.83
CA LEU A 91 -15.75 -7.87 -2.58
C LEU A 91 -17.18 -8.40 -2.37
N THR A 92 -17.49 -8.72 -1.12
CA THR A 92 -18.85 -9.07 -0.67
C THR A 92 -19.59 -7.86 -0.11
N THR A 93 -18.85 -6.84 0.34
CA THR A 93 -19.37 -5.59 0.90
C THR A 93 -19.50 -4.48 -0.14
N ALA A 94 -20.32 -3.49 0.16
CA ALA A 94 -20.59 -2.38 -0.75
C ALA A 94 -19.32 -1.54 -1.03
N PRO A 95 -19.02 -1.18 -2.29
CA PRO A 95 -17.72 -0.64 -2.71
C PRO A 95 -17.53 0.88 -2.43
N GLY A 96 -18.10 1.43 -1.35
CA GLY A 96 -18.29 2.88 -1.18
C GLY A 96 -17.05 3.77 -1.37
N ALA A 97 -15.87 3.33 -0.91
CA ALA A 97 -14.62 4.12 -0.99
C ALA A 97 -13.62 3.60 -2.05
N PHE A 98 -14.02 2.64 -2.88
CA PHE A 98 -13.11 2.00 -3.83
C PHE A 98 -12.97 2.82 -5.12
N LEU A 99 -11.72 3.10 -5.52
CA LEU A 99 -11.38 3.70 -6.81
C LEU A 99 -11.84 2.80 -7.96
N TRP A 100 -11.71 1.49 -7.77
CA TRP A 100 -12.17 0.48 -8.70
C TRP A 100 -12.51 -0.81 -7.94
N HIS A 101 -13.52 -1.54 -8.42
CA HIS A 101 -13.83 -2.88 -7.93
C HIS A 101 -14.22 -3.81 -9.08
N GLY A 102 -13.91 -5.09 -8.95
CA GLY A 102 -14.28 -6.09 -9.96
C GLY A 102 -13.98 -7.53 -9.54
N GLY A 103 -14.33 -8.48 -10.41
CA GLY A 103 -14.04 -9.90 -10.21
C GLY A 103 -12.89 -10.38 -11.10
N LEU A 104 -12.20 -11.42 -10.64
CA LEU A 104 -11.29 -12.25 -11.43
C LEU A 104 -12.05 -13.46 -12.03
N PRO A 105 -11.68 -13.91 -13.24
CA PRO A 105 -10.68 -13.33 -14.13
C PRO A 105 -11.13 -11.99 -14.73
N LEU A 106 -10.18 -11.08 -14.98
CA LEU A 106 -10.48 -9.77 -15.56
C LEU A 106 -10.86 -9.90 -17.05
N THR A 107 -12.06 -9.43 -17.38
CA THR A 107 -12.48 -9.25 -18.77
C THR A 107 -11.70 -8.11 -19.44
N ALA A 108 -11.70 -8.04 -20.77
CA ALA A 108 -11.06 -6.94 -21.50
C ALA A 108 -11.59 -5.55 -21.07
N ARG A 109 -12.88 -5.47 -20.74
CA ARG A 109 -13.52 -4.27 -20.20
C ARG A 109 -12.96 -3.92 -18.82
N HIS A 110 -12.91 -4.89 -17.89
CA HIS A 110 -12.37 -4.68 -16.55
C HIS A 110 -10.91 -4.22 -16.59
N LYS A 111 -10.10 -4.78 -17.49
CA LYS A 111 -8.70 -4.35 -17.68
C LYS A 111 -8.59 -2.88 -18.10
N ARG A 112 -9.43 -2.43 -19.06
CA ARG A 112 -9.44 -1.03 -19.52
C ARG A 112 -9.92 -0.08 -18.42
N GLU A 113 -10.96 -0.45 -17.69
CA GLU A 113 -11.48 0.34 -16.58
C GLU A 113 -10.43 0.45 -15.46
N LEU A 114 -9.82 -0.67 -15.04
CA LEU A 114 -8.75 -0.69 -14.06
C LEU A 114 -7.57 0.18 -14.51
N TRP A 115 -7.11 0.02 -15.75
CA TRP A 115 -6.02 0.82 -16.30
C TRP A 115 -6.32 2.32 -16.30
N SER A 116 -7.52 2.71 -16.73
CA SER A 116 -7.97 4.11 -16.71
C SER A 116 -7.93 4.70 -15.29
N ARG A 117 -8.32 3.91 -14.28
CA ARG A 117 -8.25 4.30 -12.87
C ARG A 117 -6.82 4.40 -12.35
N LEU A 118 -5.94 3.47 -12.72
CA LEU A 118 -4.52 3.53 -12.37
C LEU A 118 -3.85 4.78 -12.98
N CYS A 119 -4.20 5.16 -14.21
CA CYS A 119 -3.70 6.41 -14.81
C CYS A 119 -4.09 7.66 -14.02
N GLN A 120 -5.26 7.70 -13.37
CA GLN A 120 -5.68 8.83 -12.53
C GLN A 120 -4.76 9.00 -11.31
N LEU A 121 -4.19 7.91 -10.80
CA LEU A 121 -3.22 7.93 -9.70
C LEU A 121 -1.84 8.45 -10.13
N PHE A 122 -1.57 8.47 -11.44
CA PHE A 122 -0.32 8.98 -11.99
C PHE A 122 -0.31 10.50 -12.11
N THR A 123 -1.49 11.12 -12.21
CA THR A 123 -1.66 12.57 -12.44
C THR A 123 -1.91 13.37 -11.17
N ALA A 124 -1.98 12.73 -10.01
CA ALA A 124 -2.43 13.34 -8.75
C ALA A 124 -1.30 13.87 -7.84
N ASP A 125 -0.11 14.13 -8.40
CA ASP A 125 1.02 14.79 -7.71
C ASP A 125 0.93 16.33 -7.83
#